data_AF-A0A4Y1R892-F1
#
_entry.id   AF-A0A4Y1R892-F1
#
_cell.length_a   1.000
_cell.length_b   1.000
_cell.length_c   1.000
_cell.angle_alpha   90.00
_cell.angle_beta   90.00
_cell.angle_gamma   90.00
#
_symmetry.space_group_name_H-M   'P 1'
#
loop_
_entity.id
_entity.type
_entity.pdbx_description
1 polymer ?
#
loop_
_entity_poly.entity_id
_entity_poly.type
_entity_poly.pdbx_seq_one_letter_code
_entity_poly.pdbx_strand_id
1 'polypeptide(L)'
;MQTRFTTLVTRTLKSTTRSFSSSTQTPPSTTTTPSQFPQTLAGLRARLAAESPVLTDFVEGEGPYSVEVGTKKNPLPKPKWMKESIPGGQKYTQIKKKLRELKLHTVCEEAKCPNLGECWSGGETGTATATIMILGDTCTRGCRQVVR
;
A
#
# COMPACT_ATOMS: atom_id res chain seq x y z
N MET A 1 -6.89 58.60 31.41
CA MET A 1 -7.94 57.64 31.01
C MET A 1 -7.28 56.36 30.51
N GLN A 2 -7.36 55.32 31.35
CA GLN A 2 -7.39 53.88 31.04
C GLN A 2 -6.35 53.28 30.10
N THR A 3 -5.26 52.84 30.71
CA THR A 3 -4.39 51.72 30.32
C THR A 3 -5.19 50.41 30.20
N ARG A 4 -5.16 49.75 29.04
CA ARG A 4 -5.72 48.41 28.83
C ARG A 4 -4.68 47.34 29.15
N PHE A 5 -4.70 46.87 30.40
CA PHE A 5 -4.24 45.55 30.80
C PHE A 5 -5.31 44.53 30.45
N THR A 6 -4.99 43.41 29.78
CA THR A 6 -5.63 42.05 29.79
C THR A 6 -5.32 41.34 28.46
N THR A 7 -4.96 40.06 28.34
CA THR A 7 -4.66 38.94 29.25
C THR A 7 -3.83 37.93 28.44
N LEU A 8 -2.66 37.52 28.93
CA LEU A 8 -1.94 36.37 28.37
C LEU A 8 -2.72 35.10 28.72
N VAL A 9 -3.23 34.39 27.72
CA VAL A 9 -3.85 33.06 27.90
C VAL A 9 -2.73 32.04 28.08
N THR A 10 -2.37 31.76 29.32
CA THR A 10 -1.50 30.64 29.67
C THR A 10 -2.30 29.34 29.58
N ARG A 11 -2.02 28.52 28.55
CA ARG A 11 -2.49 27.13 28.50
C ARG A 11 -1.77 26.33 29.57
N THR A 12 -2.43 26.10 30.70
CA THR A 12 -2.00 25.14 31.72
C THR A 12 -2.19 23.72 31.19
N LEU A 13 -1.08 23.07 30.83
CA LEU A 13 -1.06 21.62 30.58
C LEU A 13 -1.26 20.91 31.92
N LYS A 14 -2.47 20.41 32.18
CA LYS A 14 -2.71 19.46 33.27
C LYS A 14 -1.99 18.15 32.94
N SER A 15 -0.85 17.94 33.59
CA SER A 15 -0.16 16.64 33.65
C SER A 15 -1.05 15.66 34.41
N THR A 16 -1.83 14.85 33.70
CA THR A 16 -2.50 13.70 34.30
C THR A 16 -1.47 12.60 34.51
N THR A 17 -0.87 12.57 35.70
CA THR A 17 -0.13 11.42 36.20
C THR A 17 -1.10 10.24 36.30
N ARG A 18 -1.02 9.29 35.36
CA ARG A 18 -1.69 8.01 35.53
C ARG A 18 -0.96 7.25 36.65
N SER A 19 -1.63 7.09 37.79
CA SER A 19 -1.20 6.15 38.82
C SER A 19 -1.08 4.76 38.21
N PHE A 20 0.11 4.18 38.33
CA PHE A 20 0.32 2.75 38.15
C PHE A 20 -0.35 2.04 39.32
N SER A 21 -1.53 1.45 39.08
CA SER A 21 -2.10 0.48 40.00
C SER A 21 -1.38 -0.86 39.80
N SER A 22 -0.52 -1.20 40.76
CA SER A 22 -0.03 -2.56 40.96
C SER A 22 -1.18 -3.41 41.47
N SER A 23 -1.83 -4.15 40.58
CA SER A 23 -2.72 -5.25 40.97
C SER A 23 -2.05 -6.57 40.63
N THR A 24 -1.46 -7.20 41.65
CA THR A 24 -1.22 -8.65 41.69
C THR A 24 -2.57 -9.34 41.62
N GLN A 25 -2.98 -9.72 40.41
CA GLN A 25 -4.09 -10.64 40.21
C GLN A 25 -3.52 -11.89 39.56
N THR A 26 -3.47 -12.95 40.35
CA THR A 26 -3.42 -14.33 39.89
C THR A 26 -4.69 -14.58 39.06
N PRO A 27 -4.62 -14.88 37.75
CA PRO A 27 -5.80 -15.31 37.02
C PRO A 27 -6.05 -16.81 37.26
N PRO A 28 -7.33 -17.21 37.39
CA PRO A 28 -7.75 -18.58 37.49
C PRO A 28 -7.60 -19.30 36.14
N SER A 29 -7.47 -20.62 36.23
CA SER A 29 -7.44 -21.62 35.15
C SER A 29 -8.38 -21.24 34.01
N THR A 30 -7.84 -20.63 32.96
CA THR A 30 -8.53 -20.38 31.70
C THR A 30 -7.92 -21.31 30.68
N THR A 31 -8.73 -22.25 30.21
CA THR A 31 -8.51 -23.09 29.03
C THR A 31 -7.90 -22.23 27.92
N THR A 32 -6.59 -22.36 27.77
CA THR A 32 -5.80 -21.60 26.80
C THR A 32 -6.03 -22.28 25.46
N THR A 33 -6.84 -21.67 24.59
CA THR A 33 -6.80 -21.98 23.17
C THR A 33 -5.34 -21.82 22.72
N PRO A 34 -4.66 -22.86 22.22
CA PRO A 34 -3.25 -22.74 21.89
C PRO A 34 -3.11 -21.72 20.76
N SER A 35 -2.36 -20.65 21.00
CA SER A 35 -1.92 -19.71 19.97
C SER A 35 -1.25 -20.52 18.87
N GLN A 36 -1.95 -20.68 17.75
CA GLN A 36 -1.56 -21.45 16.57
C GLN A 36 -0.37 -20.81 15.84
N PHE A 37 0.43 -19.95 16.48
CA PHE A 37 1.66 -19.42 15.91
C PHE A 37 2.74 -19.37 16.99
N PRO A 38 3.95 -19.88 16.69
CA PRO A 38 5.04 -19.91 17.65
C PRO A 38 5.51 -18.49 17.94
N GLN A 39 5.60 -18.17 19.23
CA GLN A 39 6.02 -16.85 19.73
C GLN A 39 7.55 -16.69 19.75
N THR A 40 8.30 -17.75 19.40
CA THR A 40 9.76 -17.77 19.40
C THR A 40 10.30 -18.11 18.02
N LEU A 41 11.49 -17.58 17.70
CA LEU A 41 12.18 -17.88 16.45
C LEU A 41 12.51 -19.38 16.31
N ALA A 42 12.80 -20.06 17.43
CA ALA A 42 13.00 -21.50 17.45
C ALA A 42 11.72 -22.26 17.08
N GLY A 43 10.57 -21.86 17.64
CA GLY A 43 9.28 -22.45 17.29
C GLY A 43 8.89 -22.18 15.84
N LEU A 44 9.16 -20.98 15.32
CA LEU A 44 8.91 -20.65 13.91
C LEU A 44 9.78 -21.51 12.99
N ARG A 45 11.07 -21.71 13.31
CA ARG A 45 11.95 -22.60 12.55
C ARG A 45 11.49 -24.05 12.57
N ALA A 46 11.07 -24.56 13.73
CA ALA A 46 10.56 -25.92 13.84
C ALA A 46 9.29 -26.14 13.00
N ARG A 47 8.38 -25.16 12.98
CA ARG A 47 7.18 -25.23 12.17
C ARG A 47 7.44 -25.07 10.69
N LEU A 48 8.29 -24.13 10.29
CA LEU A 48 8.70 -24.01 8.88
C LEU A 48 9.40 -25.28 8.41
N ALA A 49 10.22 -25.92 9.25
CA ALA A 49 10.83 -27.21 8.92
C ALA A 49 9.80 -28.35 8.77
N ALA A 50 8.67 -28.29 9.48
CA ALA A 50 7.62 -29.31 9.42
C ALA A 50 6.55 -29.06 8.34
N GLU A 51 6.25 -27.79 8.04
CA GLU A 51 5.10 -27.38 7.22
C GLU A 51 5.52 -26.70 5.89
N SER A 52 6.77 -26.27 5.73
CA SER A 52 7.21 -25.62 4.49
C SER A 52 7.38 -26.66 3.38
N PRO A 53 6.91 -26.38 2.16
CA PRO A 53 7.21 -27.23 1.01
C PRO A 53 8.71 -27.25 0.73
N VAL A 54 9.19 -28.38 0.23
CA VAL A 54 10.57 -28.54 -0.24
C VAL A 54 10.68 -28.11 -1.70
N LEU A 55 11.89 -27.80 -2.14
CA LEU A 55 12.12 -27.31 -3.51
C LEU A 55 11.59 -28.27 -4.60
N THR A 56 11.61 -29.58 -4.35
CA THR A 56 11.10 -30.61 -5.27
C THR A 56 9.60 -30.47 -5.51
N ASP A 57 8.83 -30.11 -4.49
CA ASP A 57 7.39 -29.90 -4.61
C ASP A 57 7.10 -28.81 -5.67
N PHE A 58 8.01 -27.82 -5.83
CA PHE A 58 7.81 -26.66 -6.71
C PHE A 58 8.26 -26.96 -8.14
N VAL A 59 9.24 -27.86 -8.28
CA VAL A 59 9.77 -28.28 -9.57
C VAL A 59 8.80 -29.23 -10.27
N GLU A 60 8.17 -30.12 -9.51
CA GLU A 60 7.26 -31.12 -10.06
C GLU A 60 5.87 -30.55 -10.37
N GLY A 61 5.49 -29.41 -9.78
CA GLY A 61 4.27 -28.70 -10.15
C GLY A 61 2.97 -29.43 -9.78
N GLU A 62 3.04 -30.52 -9.02
CA GLU A 62 1.91 -31.34 -8.56
C GLU A 62 1.42 -30.96 -7.15
N GLY A 63 2.01 -29.92 -6.53
CA GLY A 63 1.71 -29.50 -5.16
C GLY A 63 0.39 -28.72 -5.03
N PRO A 64 -0.21 -28.66 -3.82
CA PRO A 64 -1.46 -27.93 -3.53
C PRO A 64 -1.39 -26.41 -3.76
N TYR A 65 -0.19 -25.89 -4.04
CA TYR A 65 0.08 -24.48 -4.33
C TYR A 65 0.35 -24.24 -5.84
N SER A 66 0.26 -25.29 -6.66
CA SER A 66 0.38 -25.16 -8.11
C SER A 66 -0.90 -24.55 -8.65
N VAL A 67 -0.84 -23.27 -9.00
CA VAL A 67 -1.96 -22.58 -9.63
C VAL A 67 -1.83 -22.80 -11.12
N GLU A 68 -2.84 -23.42 -11.74
CA GLU A 68 -2.92 -23.51 -13.20
C GLU A 68 -2.87 -22.10 -13.78
N VAL A 69 -1.71 -21.72 -14.33
CA VAL A 69 -1.56 -20.46 -15.05
C VAL A 69 -2.30 -20.64 -16.37
N GLY A 70 -3.56 -20.23 -16.39
CA GLY A 70 -4.47 -20.36 -17.52
C GLY A 70 -3.77 -20.12 -18.85
N THR A 71 -3.74 -21.15 -19.69
CA THR A 71 -3.12 -21.14 -21.01
C THR A 71 -3.78 -20.10 -21.90
N LYS A 72 -3.23 -18.88 -21.98
CA LYS A 72 -3.32 -17.82 -23.03
C LYS A 72 -4.62 -17.62 -23.85
N LYS A 73 -5.73 -18.26 -23.54
CA LYS A 73 -6.99 -18.21 -24.26
C LYS A 73 -7.97 -17.46 -23.37
N ASN A 74 -8.04 -16.17 -23.66
CA ASN A 74 -8.89 -15.15 -23.05
C ASN A 74 -8.49 -14.79 -21.61
N PRO A 75 -7.93 -13.58 -21.38
CA PRO A 75 -7.73 -13.06 -20.04
C PRO A 75 -9.04 -13.10 -19.26
N LEU A 76 -9.03 -13.70 -18.07
CA LEU A 76 -10.14 -13.60 -17.14
C LEU A 76 -10.47 -12.11 -16.95
N PRO A 77 -11.76 -11.72 -17.05
CA PRO A 77 -12.13 -10.32 -16.93
C PRO A 77 -11.74 -9.81 -15.55
N LYS A 78 -11.24 -8.56 -15.49
CA LYS A 78 -10.91 -7.92 -14.22
C LYS A 78 -12.15 -7.91 -13.31
N PRO A 79 -12.00 -8.26 -12.02
CA PRO A 79 -13.12 -8.25 -11.08
C PRO A 79 -13.68 -6.83 -10.94
N LYS A 80 -14.99 -6.71 -10.62
CA LYS A 80 -15.70 -5.42 -10.61
C LYS A 80 -15.06 -4.39 -9.67
N TRP A 81 -14.54 -4.83 -8.52
CA TRP A 81 -13.91 -3.94 -7.51
C TRP A 81 -12.55 -3.38 -7.94
N MET A 82 -11.89 -3.95 -8.96
CA MET A 82 -10.61 -3.49 -9.49
C MET A 82 -10.78 -2.55 -10.69
N LYS A 83 -12.02 -2.31 -11.12
CA LYS A 83 -12.30 -1.42 -12.25
C LYS A 83 -12.40 0.00 -11.73
N GLU A 84 -11.50 0.84 -12.23
CA GLU A 84 -11.50 2.27 -11.92
C GLU A 84 -12.40 3.05 -12.89
N SER A 85 -12.89 4.20 -12.43
CA SER A 85 -13.66 5.14 -13.24
C SER A 85 -12.81 5.80 -14.33
N ILE A 86 -13.47 6.34 -15.36
CA ILE A 86 -12.79 7.05 -16.44
C ILE A 86 -12.20 8.36 -15.88
N PRO A 87 -10.88 8.59 -16.01
CA PRO A 87 -10.24 9.79 -15.49
C PRO A 87 -10.77 11.04 -16.22
N GLY A 88 -11.21 12.03 -15.46
CA GLY A 88 -11.77 13.28 -15.96
C GLY A 88 -11.58 14.44 -14.98
N GLY A 89 -11.70 15.67 -15.48
CA GLY A 89 -11.61 16.89 -14.67
C GLY A 89 -10.71 17.97 -15.27
N GLN A 90 -10.85 19.21 -14.76
CA GLN A 90 -10.06 20.35 -15.25
C GLN A 90 -8.57 20.20 -14.93
N LYS A 91 -8.21 19.80 -13.70
CA LYS A 91 -6.82 19.59 -13.27
C LYS A 91 -6.12 18.49 -14.09
N TYR A 92 -6.78 17.37 -14.31
CA TYR A 92 -6.29 16.30 -15.19
C TYR A 92 -5.95 16.84 -16.59
N THR A 93 -6.86 17.61 -17.20
CA THR A 93 -6.66 18.18 -18.53
C THR A 93 -5.51 19.20 -18.56
N GLN A 94 -5.37 20.01 -17.51
CA GLN A 94 -4.27 20.97 -17.38
C GLN A 94 -2.91 20.27 -17.30
N ILE A 95 -2.79 19.22 -16.48
CA ILE A 95 -1.53 18.46 -16.36
C ILE A 95 -1.21 17.74 -17.66
N LYS A 96 -2.21 17.11 -18.28
CA LYS A 96 -2.04 16.47 -19.59
C LYS A 96 -1.53 17.45 -20.65
N LYS A 97 -2.08 18.67 -20.68
CA LYS A 97 -1.64 19.72 -21.59
C LYS A 97 -0.20 20.15 -21.29
N LYS A 98 0.14 20.43 -20.03
CA LYS A 98 1.49 20.83 -19.61
C LYS A 98 2.55 19.77 -19.94
N LEU A 99 2.27 18.50 -19.69
CA LEU A 99 3.19 17.40 -20.01
C LEU A 99 3.47 17.31 -21.51
N ARG A 100 2.44 17.50 -22.35
CA ARG A 100 2.59 17.52 -23.81
C ARG A 100 3.33 18.75 -24.32
N GLU A 101 3.05 19.92 -23.76
CA GLU A 101 3.76 21.16 -24.10
C GLU A 101 5.25 21.07 -23.77
N LEU A 102 5.58 20.48 -22.62
CA LEU A 102 6.96 20.29 -22.17
C LEU A 102 7.64 19.05 -22.76
N LYS A 103 6.92 18.25 -23.57
CA LYS A 103 7.41 17.00 -24.17
C LYS A 103 8.01 16.03 -23.13
N LEU A 104 7.35 15.92 -21.97
CA LEU A 104 7.78 15.05 -20.88
C LEU A 104 7.00 13.74 -20.88
N HIS A 105 7.72 12.64 -20.68
CA HIS A 105 7.13 11.30 -20.57
C HIS A 105 6.78 11.00 -19.10
N THR A 106 5.71 10.24 -18.87
CA THR A 106 5.30 9.85 -17.53
C THR A 106 5.01 8.36 -17.45
N VAL A 107 5.40 7.74 -16.34
CA VAL A 107 5.05 6.34 -16.07
C VAL A 107 3.53 6.17 -15.96
N CYS A 108 2.82 7.21 -15.56
CA CYS A 108 1.37 7.18 -15.42
C CYS A 108 0.66 6.88 -16.76
N GLU A 109 1.12 7.47 -17.87
CA GLU A 109 0.58 7.23 -19.20
C GLU A 109 1.16 5.95 -19.85
N GLU A 110 2.48 5.74 -19.75
CA GLU A 110 3.14 4.59 -20.40
C GLU A 110 2.72 3.25 -19.78
N ALA A 111 2.56 3.19 -18.46
CA ALA A 111 2.13 1.99 -17.75
C ALA A 111 0.60 1.79 -17.74
N LYS A 112 -0.18 2.73 -18.29
CA LYS A 112 -1.65 2.77 -18.16
C LYS A 112 -2.08 2.61 -16.70
N CYS A 113 -1.52 3.45 -15.83
CA CYS A 113 -1.76 3.40 -14.40
C CYS A 113 -3.27 3.52 -14.09
N PRO A 114 -3.87 2.61 -13.30
CA PRO A 114 -5.28 2.70 -12.95
C PRO A 114 -5.62 3.96 -12.15
N ASN A 115 -4.65 4.50 -11.39
CA ASN A 115 -4.87 5.65 -10.50
C ASN A 115 -4.60 7.00 -11.17
N LEU A 116 -4.45 7.05 -12.50
CA LEU A 116 -4.12 8.26 -13.26
C LEU A 116 -5.07 9.43 -12.94
N GLY A 117 -6.36 9.15 -12.82
CA GLY A 117 -7.38 10.17 -12.55
C GLY A 117 -7.23 10.83 -11.19
N GLU A 118 -7.01 10.02 -10.15
CA GLU A 118 -6.85 10.50 -8.78
C GLU A 118 -5.53 11.26 -8.62
N CYS A 119 -4.42 10.69 -9.09
CA CYS A 119 -3.10 11.32 -8.97
C CYS A 119 -3.08 12.71 -9.61
N TRP A 120 -3.61 12.88 -10.83
CA TRP A 120 -3.56 14.17 -11.53
C TRP A 120 -4.65 15.14 -11.13
N SER A 121 -5.76 14.67 -10.56
CA SER A 121 -6.81 15.55 -10.01
C SER A 121 -6.50 15.98 -8.57
N GLY A 122 -5.63 15.23 -7.90
CA GLY A 122 -5.19 15.45 -6.52
C GLY A 122 -6.05 14.75 -5.46
N GLY A 123 -6.92 13.82 -5.86
CA GLY A 123 -7.78 13.04 -4.96
C GLY A 123 -8.43 13.86 -3.84
N GLU A 124 -8.47 13.29 -2.64
CA GLU A 124 -8.99 13.93 -1.42
C GLU A 124 -8.03 14.99 -0.85
N THR A 125 -6.73 14.86 -1.13
CA THR A 125 -5.66 15.72 -0.61
C THR A 125 -5.50 17.03 -1.39
N GLY A 126 -6.23 17.18 -2.51
CA GLY A 126 -6.22 18.34 -3.40
C GLY A 126 -4.94 18.54 -4.21
N THR A 127 -3.88 17.77 -3.93
CA THR A 127 -2.53 17.96 -4.47
C THR A 127 -2.29 17.05 -5.66
N ALA A 128 -2.18 17.65 -6.85
CA ALA A 128 -1.96 16.90 -8.07
C ALA A 128 -0.50 16.42 -8.17
N THR A 129 -0.33 15.12 -8.42
CA THR A 129 0.96 14.42 -8.43
C THR A 129 1.15 13.69 -9.75
N ALA A 130 2.33 13.81 -10.35
CA ALA A 130 2.72 13.09 -11.56
C ALA A 130 4.15 12.57 -11.43
N THR A 131 4.39 11.36 -11.93
CA THR A 131 5.72 10.73 -11.93
C THR A 131 6.31 10.79 -13.33
N ILE A 132 7.36 11.59 -13.48
CA ILE A 132 7.99 11.90 -14.76
C ILE A 132 9.16 10.94 -14.99
N MET A 133 9.32 10.51 -16.25
CA MET A 133 10.45 9.73 -16.72
C MET A 133 11.48 10.66 -17.35
N ILE A 134 12.71 10.66 -16.84
CA ILE A 134 13.77 11.61 -17.24
C ILE A 134 14.47 11.18 -18.53
N LEU A 135 14.63 9.86 -18.74
CA LEU A 135 15.41 9.29 -19.85
C LEU A 135 14.57 8.97 -21.11
N GLY A 136 13.38 9.56 -21.22
CA GLY A 136 12.43 9.28 -22.30
C GLY A 136 11.46 8.15 -21.96
N ASP A 137 10.82 7.60 -22.98
CA ASP A 137 9.81 6.54 -22.91
C ASP A 137 10.36 5.14 -23.14
N THR A 138 11.55 4.98 -23.72
CA THR A 138 12.05 3.66 -24.12
C THR A 138 12.94 3.06 -23.04
N CYS A 139 12.62 1.85 -22.57
CA CYS A 139 13.45 1.10 -21.63
C CYS A 139 14.23 0.01 -22.36
N THR A 140 15.54 -0.08 -22.17
CA THR A 140 16.37 -1.13 -22.78
C THR A 140 16.26 -2.49 -22.08
N ARG A 141 15.46 -2.59 -21.01
CA ARG A 141 15.23 -3.83 -20.26
C ARG A 141 13.94 -4.49 -20.72
N GLY A 142 14.00 -5.79 -21.05
CA GLY A 142 12.85 -6.60 -21.46
C GLY A 142 11.96 -7.05 -20.29
N CYS A 143 11.47 -6.11 -19.50
CA CYS A 143 10.57 -6.41 -18.38
C CYS A 143 9.23 -6.94 -18.90
N ARG A 144 8.73 -8.05 -18.32
CA ARG A 144 7.45 -8.66 -18.72
C ARG A 144 6.25 -7.73 -18.49
N GLN A 145 6.33 -6.80 -17.54
CA GLN A 145 5.26 -5.88 -17.17
C GLN A 145 5.83 -4.45 -17.07
N VAL A 146 5.50 -3.59 -18.06
CA VAL A 146 5.94 -2.18 -18.29
C VAL A 146 7.44 -2.07 -18.66
N VAL A 147 7.96 -1.34 -19.66
CA VAL A 147 7.58 -0.22 -20.56
C VAL A 147 7.62 -0.70 -22.04
N ARG A 148 7.14 0.09 -23.01
CA ARG A 148 7.24 -0.20 -24.47
C ARG A 148 8.65 -0.58 -24.92
#